data_AF-A0AAN6MQ13-F1
#
_entry.id   AF-A0AAN6MQ13-F1
#
_cell.length_a   1.000
_cell.length_b   1.000
_cell.length_c   1.000
_cell.angle_alpha   90.00
_cell.angle_beta   90.00
_cell.angle_gamma   90.00
#
_symmetry.space_group_name_H-M   'P 1'
#
loop_
_entity.id
_entity.type
_entity.pdbx_description
1 polymer ?
#
loop_
_entity_poly.entity_id
_entity_poly.type
_entity_poly.pdbx_seq_one_letter_code
_entity_poly.pdbx_strand_id
1 'polypeptide(L)'
;MDPVINIASTLTDRVSTNLRNSFTDMTPEKFIRIVIIAGGYLLLRQYLIKMGGRAQMRAHEEEEARSEEEAKAKMSANELRGKVDIPEDTDDEDDATAEASGPEWGQMARRRQRVMLKRLLDAEEQRLQENQEELEDKDIEEFLIKT
;
A
#
# COMPACT_ATOMS: atom_id res chain seq x y z
N MET A 1 17.17 36.64 -40.59
CA MET A 1 17.67 36.48 -39.21
C MET A 1 16.45 36.26 -38.34
N ASP A 2 16.21 35.01 -37.95
CA ASP A 2 14.91 34.62 -37.38
C ASP A 2 14.74 35.19 -35.97
N PRO A 3 13.58 35.80 -35.65
CA PRO A 3 13.32 36.42 -34.35
C PRO A 3 13.49 35.43 -33.19
N VAL A 4 13.19 34.15 -33.42
CA VAL A 4 13.37 33.07 -32.44
C VAL A 4 14.85 32.82 -32.12
N ILE A 5 15.73 32.91 -33.12
CA ILE A 5 17.18 32.71 -32.93
C ILE A 5 17.76 33.88 -32.11
N ASN A 6 17.30 35.10 -32.35
CA ASN A 6 17.71 36.27 -31.57
C ASN A 6 17.19 36.24 -30.12
N ILE A 7 15.98 35.73 -29.89
CA ILE A 7 15.46 35.54 -28.52
C ILE A 7 16.24 34.43 -27.82
N ALA A 8 16.53 33.33 -28.51
CA ALA A 8 17.32 32.23 -27.94
C ALA A 8 18.73 32.70 -27.55
N SER A 9 19.44 33.42 -28.44
CA SER A 9 20.78 33.92 -28.15
C SER A 9 20.80 34.92 -27.00
N THR A 10 19.85 35.86 -26.96
CA THR A 10 19.75 36.81 -25.84
C THR A 10 19.40 36.14 -24.52
N LEU A 11 18.59 35.07 -24.54
CA LEU A 11 18.30 34.29 -23.35
C LEU A 11 19.53 33.52 -22.86
N THR A 12 20.26 32.85 -23.77
CA THR A 12 21.47 32.10 -23.43
C THR A 12 22.58 33.01 -22.94
N ASP A 13 22.75 34.19 -23.54
CA ASP A 13 23.75 35.16 -23.11
C ASP A 13 23.41 35.68 -21.71
N ARG A 14 22.16 36.05 -21.45
CA ARG A 14 21.74 36.49 -20.11
C ARG A 14 21.90 35.39 -19.06
N VAL A 15 21.49 34.17 -19.35
CA VAL A 15 21.62 33.05 -18.42
C VAL A 15 23.09 32.73 -18.15
N SER A 16 23.91 32.64 -19.20
CA SER A 16 25.34 32.32 -19.05
C SER A 16 26.12 33.42 -18.32
N THR A 17 25.86 34.69 -18.61
CA THR A 17 26.47 35.82 -17.90
C THR A 17 26.01 35.84 -16.44
N ASN A 18 24.73 35.68 -16.15
CA ASN A 18 24.23 35.67 -14.78
C ASN A 18 24.75 34.47 -13.96
N LEU A 19 24.84 33.29 -14.56
CA LEU A 19 25.42 32.11 -13.90
C LEU A 19 26.91 32.32 -13.64
N ARG A 20 27.68 32.78 -14.63
CA ARG A 20 29.12 33.08 -14.46
C ARG A 20 29.34 34.14 -13.36
N ASN A 21 28.54 35.20 -13.35
CA ASN A 21 28.61 36.23 -12.31
C ASN A 21 28.25 35.64 -10.93
N SER A 22 27.26 34.76 -10.85
CA SER A 22 26.88 34.10 -9.59
C SER A 22 27.99 33.24 -8.99
N PHE A 23 28.80 32.58 -9.84
CA PHE A 23 29.95 31.78 -9.39
C PHE A 23 31.21 32.62 -9.13
N THR A 24 31.42 33.72 -9.86
CA THR A 24 32.59 34.59 -9.69
C THR A 24 32.44 35.55 -8.50
N ASP A 25 31.22 36.03 -8.21
CA ASP A 25 30.90 36.82 -7.00
C ASP A 25 30.55 35.95 -5.77
N MET A 26 30.95 34.67 -5.79
CA MET A 26 30.68 33.71 -4.72
C MET A 26 31.63 33.93 -3.55
N THR A 27 31.13 34.60 -2.50
CA THR A 27 31.85 34.70 -1.23
C THR A 27 31.59 33.46 -0.36
N PRO A 28 32.52 33.10 0.56
CA PRO A 28 32.33 31.95 1.46
C PRO A 28 31.04 32.01 2.28
N GLU A 29 30.61 33.22 2.69
CA GLU A 29 29.35 33.43 3.40
C GLU A 29 28.14 33.02 2.56
N LYS A 30 28.09 33.41 1.28
CA LYS A 30 27.00 33.03 0.37
C LYS A 30 26.97 31.52 0.14
N PHE A 31 28.14 30.90 0.01
CA PHE A 31 28.25 29.45 -0.13
C PHE A 31 27.70 28.70 1.10
N ILE A 32 28.06 29.13 2.31
CA ILE A 32 27.52 28.55 3.56
C ILE A 32 26.00 28.70 3.62
N ARG A 33 25.44 29.86 3.24
CA ARG A 33 23.97 30.04 3.20
C ARG A 33 23.30 29.04 2.25
N ILE A 34 23.86 28.82 1.06
CA ILE A 34 23.33 27.83 0.09
C ILE A 34 23.36 26.42 0.69
N VAL A 35 24.47 26.03 1.31
CA VAL A 35 24.61 24.72 1.96
C VAL A 35 23.60 24.55 3.10
N ILE A 36 23.39 25.58 3.92
CA ILE A 36 22.40 25.55 5.01
C ILE A 36 20.97 25.41 4.45
N ILE A 37 20.61 26.15 3.42
CA ILE A 37 19.27 26.08 2.82
C ILE A 37 19.04 24.71 2.17
N ALA A 38 19.97 24.27 1.31
CA ALA A 38 19.87 23.01 0.61
C ALA A 38 19.95 21.80 1.56
N GLY A 39 20.92 21.82 2.48
CA GLY A 39 21.08 20.80 3.52
C GLY A 39 19.90 20.76 4.49
N GLY A 40 19.42 21.93 4.92
CA GLY A 40 18.23 22.05 5.76
C GLY A 40 16.98 21.49 5.08
N TYR A 41 16.77 21.76 3.80
CA TYR A 41 15.68 21.17 3.03
C TYR A 41 15.81 19.65 2.92
N LEU A 42 17.02 19.13 2.64
CA LEU A 42 17.29 17.69 2.56
C LEU A 42 16.94 16.96 3.87
N LEU A 43 17.27 17.56 5.01
CA LEU A 43 16.91 17.05 6.33
C LEU A 43 15.40 17.16 6.59
N LEU A 44 14.80 18.31 6.30
CA LEU A 44 13.38 18.58 6.56
C LEU A 44 12.44 17.72 5.68
N ARG A 45 12.85 17.43 4.44
CA ARG A 45 12.06 16.69 3.43
C ARG A 45 11.48 15.39 3.98
N GLN A 46 12.29 14.58 4.66
CA GLN A 46 11.85 13.25 5.12
C GLN A 46 10.70 13.36 6.13
N TYR A 47 10.76 14.37 7.00
CA TYR A 47 9.73 14.62 8.00
C TYR A 47 8.44 15.16 7.37
N LEU A 48 8.56 16.08 6.40
CA LEU A 48 7.40 16.60 5.66
C LEU A 48 6.67 15.50 4.90
N ILE A 49 7.40 14.61 4.21
CA ILE A 49 6.81 13.46 3.51
C ILE A 49 6.13 12.51 4.50
N LYS A 50 6.77 12.22 5.63
CA LYS A 50 6.21 11.33 6.66
C LYS A 50 4.92 11.90 7.28
N MET A 51 4.84 13.22 7.45
CA MET A 51 3.63 13.88 7.92
C MET A 51 2.53 13.88 6.86
N GLY A 52 2.85 14.21 5.62
CA GLY A 52 1.90 14.19 4.50
C GLY A 52 1.33 12.79 4.26
N GLY A 53 2.17 11.75 4.26
CA GLY A 53 1.72 10.37 4.07
C GLY A 53 0.80 9.89 5.19
N ARG A 54 1.05 10.29 6.45
CA ARG A 54 0.15 9.97 7.57
C ARG A 54 -1.20 10.68 7.46
N ALA A 55 -1.21 11.94 7.03
CA ALA A 55 -2.45 12.67 6.83
C ALA A 55 -3.27 12.07 5.68
N GLN A 56 -2.61 11.69 4.57
CA GLN A 56 -3.26 11.05 3.44
C GLN A 56 -3.81 9.66 3.81
N MET A 57 -3.06 8.84 4.54
CA MET A 57 -3.52 7.53 5.00
C MET A 57 -4.77 7.64 5.88
N ARG A 58 -4.78 8.59 6.83
CA ARG A 58 -5.96 8.83 7.68
C ARG A 58 -7.18 9.27 6.88
N ALA A 59 -6.99 10.14 5.88
CA ALA A 59 -8.08 10.56 5.01
C ALA A 59 -8.65 9.38 4.19
N HIS A 60 -7.79 8.50 3.67
CA HIS A 60 -8.23 7.30 2.96
C HIS A 60 -8.94 6.30 3.89
N GLU A 61 -8.44 6.08 5.11
CA GLU A 61 -9.11 5.21 6.09
C GLU A 61 -10.50 5.75 6.49
N GLU A 62 -10.65 7.06 6.68
CA GLU A 62 -11.94 7.69 6.99
C GLU A 62 -12.94 7.58 5.81
N GLU A 63 -12.45 7.72 4.57
CA GLU A 63 -13.27 7.57 3.36
C GLU A 63 -13.68 6.11 3.13
N GLU A 64 -12.76 5.16 3.33
CA GLU A 64 -13.04 3.72 3.26
C GLU A 64 -14.06 3.30 4.32
N ALA A 65 -13.87 3.70 5.59
CA ALA A 65 -14.80 3.40 6.66
C ALA A 65 -16.21 3.94 6.37
N ARG A 66 -16.31 5.18 5.88
CA ARG A 66 -17.60 5.76 5.49
C ARG A 66 -18.22 5.02 4.31
N SER A 67 -17.42 4.62 3.32
CA SER A 67 -17.90 3.86 2.17
C SER A 67 -18.39 2.46 2.57
N GLU A 68 -17.73 1.80 3.53
CA GLU A 68 -18.14 0.52 4.08
C GLU A 68 -19.41 0.64 4.90
N GLU A 69 -19.56 1.69 5.71
CA GLU A 69 -20.78 1.96 6.46
C GLU A 69 -21.95 2.23 5.51
N GLU A 70 -21.74 3.00 4.45
CA GLU A 70 -22.74 3.22 3.41
C GLU A 70 -23.06 1.94 2.63
N ALA A 71 -22.07 1.08 2.34
CA ALA A 71 -22.28 -0.21 1.69
C ALA A 71 -23.05 -1.17 2.61
N LYS A 72 -22.68 -1.26 3.89
CA LYS A 72 -23.38 -2.06 4.92
C LYS A 72 -24.81 -1.55 5.16
N ALA A 73 -25.04 -0.23 5.09
CA ALA A 73 -26.36 0.36 5.21
C ALA A 73 -27.23 0.16 3.95
N LYS A 74 -26.61 0.08 2.76
CA LYS A 74 -27.31 -0.19 1.49
C LYS A 74 -27.56 -1.69 1.26
N MET A 75 -26.77 -2.57 1.87
CA MET A 75 -27.00 -4.02 1.82
C MET A 75 -28.17 -4.40 2.72
N SER A 76 -29.30 -4.78 2.12
CA SER A 76 -30.41 -5.36 2.88
C SER A 76 -30.13 -6.83 3.21
N ALA A 77 -30.54 -7.29 4.39
CA ALA A 77 -30.38 -8.69 4.82
C ALA A 77 -30.95 -9.72 3.84
N ASN A 78 -31.89 -9.31 2.97
CA ASN A 78 -32.48 -10.17 1.96
C ASN A 78 -31.57 -10.41 0.74
N GLU A 79 -30.53 -9.59 0.56
CA GLU A 79 -29.56 -9.68 -0.55
C GLU A 79 -28.41 -10.66 -0.26
N LEU A 80 -28.17 -10.96 1.03
CA LEU A 80 -27.21 -11.96 1.50
C LEU A 80 -27.76 -13.41 1.46
N ARG A 81 -29.09 -13.57 1.35
CA ARG A 81 -29.73 -14.88 1.30
C ARG A 81 -29.71 -15.42 -0.14
N GLY A 82 -28.60 -16.06 -0.52
CA GLY A 82 -28.46 -16.79 -1.80
C GLY A 82 -27.26 -16.44 -2.68
N LYS A 83 -26.28 -15.66 -2.18
CA LYS A 83 -25.06 -15.28 -2.92
C LYS A 83 -23.76 -15.67 -2.20
N VAL A 84 -23.80 -16.67 -1.33
CA VAL A 84 -22.58 -17.28 -0.79
C VAL A 84 -22.21 -18.44 -1.73
N ASP A 85 -21.77 -18.11 -2.94
CA ASP A 85 -20.84 -18.98 -3.66
C ASP A 85 -19.48 -18.66 -3.03
N ILE A 86 -19.05 -19.51 -2.11
CA ILE A 86 -17.64 -19.57 -1.72
C ILE A 86 -16.93 -20.05 -2.98
N PRO A 87 -16.00 -19.27 -3.57
CA PRO A 87 -15.20 -19.78 -4.67
C PRO A 87 -14.26 -20.85 -4.09
N GLU A 88 -14.75 -22.09 -4.01
CA GLU A 88 -13.90 -23.26 -4.00
C GLU A 88 -13.23 -23.34 -5.38
N ASP A 89 -11.91 -23.45 -5.36
CA ASP A 89 -11.06 -23.76 -6.49
C ASP A 89 -10.96 -22.72 -7.62
N THR A 90 -9.94 -21.86 -7.50
CA THR A 90 -9.21 -21.34 -8.66
C THR A 90 -7.73 -21.70 -8.49
N ASP A 91 -7.50 -22.99 -8.23
CA ASP A 91 -6.20 -23.65 -8.29
C ASP A 91 -5.97 -24.27 -9.68
N ASP A 92 -6.42 -23.60 -10.74
CA ASP A 92 -6.00 -23.96 -12.10
C ASP A 92 -4.76 -23.14 -12.46
N GLU A 93 -3.66 -23.86 -12.53
CA GLU A 93 -2.39 -23.51 -13.14
C GLU A 93 -2.60 -23.01 -14.59
N ASP A 94 -2.84 -21.72 -14.80
CA ASP A 94 -2.42 -21.03 -16.04
C ASP A 94 -2.59 -19.51 -15.93
N ASP A 95 -1.48 -18.79 -15.71
CA ASP A 95 -1.35 -17.42 -16.21
C ASP A 95 0.05 -17.21 -16.77
N ALA A 96 0.34 -17.97 -17.82
CA ALA A 96 1.17 -17.51 -18.90
C ALA A 96 0.26 -16.92 -20.00
N THR A 97 -0.43 -15.79 -19.79
CA THR A 97 -0.82 -14.81 -20.86
C THR A 97 -1.72 -13.65 -20.41
N ALA A 98 -1.39 -12.93 -19.33
CA ALA A 98 -1.89 -11.56 -19.17
C ALA A 98 -0.79 -10.60 -18.70
N GLU A 99 -0.25 -9.81 -19.62
CA GLU A 99 0.58 -8.63 -19.33
C GLU A 99 -0.21 -7.60 -18.49
N ALA A 100 -0.28 -7.81 -17.18
CA ALA A 100 -0.73 -6.80 -16.24
C ALA A 100 0.44 -5.85 -15.95
N SER A 101 0.57 -4.80 -16.78
CA SER A 101 1.50 -3.65 -16.60
C SER A 101 1.16 -2.76 -15.38
N GLY A 102 0.64 -3.34 -14.29
CA GLY A 102 0.33 -2.66 -13.04
C GLY A 102 1.48 -2.79 -12.03
N PRO A 103 1.70 -1.79 -11.16
CA PRO A 103 2.81 -1.85 -10.22
C PRO A 103 2.58 -2.94 -9.14
N GLU A 104 3.56 -3.84 -9.03
CA GLU A 104 3.53 -5.13 -8.31
C GLU A 104 3.23 -5.04 -6.80
N TRP A 105 3.40 -3.87 -6.19
CA TRP A 105 3.32 -3.67 -4.74
C TRP A 105 1.93 -3.98 -4.16
N GLY A 106 0.85 -3.76 -4.92
CA GLY A 106 -0.51 -4.08 -4.48
C GLY A 106 -0.87 -5.56 -4.58
N GLN A 107 -0.18 -6.32 -5.45
CA GLN A 107 -0.46 -7.75 -5.64
C GLN A 107 0.16 -8.57 -4.50
N MET A 108 1.38 -8.22 -4.09
CA MET A 108 2.08 -8.88 -2.98
C MET A 108 1.41 -8.63 -1.62
N ALA A 109 0.86 -7.43 -1.39
CA ALA A 109 0.10 -7.13 -0.16
C ALA A 109 -1.18 -7.97 -0.05
N ARG A 110 -1.96 -8.04 -1.13
CA ARG A 110 -3.17 -8.87 -1.20
C ARG A 110 -2.86 -10.36 -1.03
N ARG A 111 -1.77 -10.85 -1.62
CA ARG A 111 -1.31 -12.23 -1.45
C ARG A 111 -0.98 -12.55 0.02
N ARG A 112 -0.30 -11.65 0.73
CA ARG A 112 0.02 -11.83 2.16
C ARG A 112 -1.23 -11.82 3.05
N GLN A 113 -2.19 -10.94 2.78
CA GLN A 113 -3.46 -10.91 3.50
C GLN A 113 -4.25 -12.22 3.33
N ARG A 114 -4.32 -12.75 2.10
CA ARG A 114 -4.97 -14.04 1.81
C ARG A 114 -4.30 -15.21 2.53
N VAL A 115 -2.97 -15.26 2.53
CA VAL A 115 -2.22 -16.32 3.25
C VAL A 115 -2.44 -16.25 4.76
N MET A 116 -2.49 -15.05 5.33
CA MET A 116 -2.77 -14.87 6.75
C MET A 116 -4.19 -15.32 7.12
N LEU A 117 -5.19 -14.97 6.30
CA LEU A 117 -6.58 -15.41 6.48
C LEU A 117 -6.72 -16.94 6.38
N LYS A 118 -6.08 -17.56 5.37
CA LYS A 118 -6.10 -19.02 5.21
C LYS A 118 -5.50 -19.72 6.42
N ARG A 119 -4.34 -19.25 6.92
CA ARG A 119 -3.72 -19.83 8.13
C ARG A 119 -4.57 -19.68 9.39
N LEU A 120 -5.32 -18.59 9.51
CA LEU A 120 -6.25 -18.41 10.64
C LEU A 120 -7.44 -19.37 10.55
N LEU A 121 -7.98 -19.57 9.34
CA LEU A 121 -9.08 -20.49 9.09
C LEU A 121 -8.66 -21.95 9.35
N ASP A 122 -7.52 -22.37 8.81
CA ASP A 122 -6.98 -23.73 8.99
C ASP A 122 -6.72 -24.04 10.48
N ALA A 123 -6.26 -23.04 11.25
CA ALA A 123 -6.03 -23.20 12.69
C ALA A 123 -7.35 -23.30 13.49
N GLU A 124 -8.41 -22.63 13.06
CA GLU A 124 -9.73 -22.75 13.68
C GLU A 124 -10.35 -24.12 13.39
N GLU A 125 -10.23 -24.60 12.14
CA GLU A 125 -10.69 -25.93 11.74
C GLU A 125 -9.99 -27.05 12.53
N GLN A 126 -8.65 -26.99 12.64
CA GLN A 126 -7.89 -27.93 13.47
C GLN A 126 -8.34 -27.92 14.93
N ARG A 127 -8.58 -26.73 15.50
CA ARG A 127 -9.08 -26.63 16.88
C ARG A 127 -10.47 -27.24 17.02
N LEU A 128 -11.33 -27.08 16.02
CA LEU A 128 -12.67 -27.66 16.02
C LEU A 128 -12.63 -29.19 15.88
N GLN A 129 -11.66 -29.70 15.13
CA GLN A 129 -11.42 -31.12 14.92
C GLN A 129 -10.85 -31.77 16.17
N GLU A 130 -9.85 -31.17 16.82
CA GLU A 130 -9.33 -31.61 18.13
C GLU A 130 -10.45 -31.66 19.19
N ASN A 131 -11.34 -30.66 19.24
CA ASN A 131 -12.47 -30.69 20.16
C ASN A 131 -13.49 -31.80 19.83
N GLN A 132 -13.67 -32.14 18.55
CA GLN A 132 -14.55 -33.25 18.15
C GLN A 132 -13.91 -34.61 18.46
N GLU A 133 -12.62 -34.78 18.16
CA GLU A 133 -11.85 -35.98 18.50
C GLU A 133 -11.82 -36.21 20.02
N GLU A 134 -11.64 -35.15 20.82
CA GLU A 134 -11.72 -35.24 22.30
C GLU A 134 -13.11 -35.61 22.83
N LEU A 135 -14.18 -35.26 22.10
CA LEU A 135 -15.55 -35.64 22.45
C LEU A 135 -15.83 -37.10 22.05
N GLU A 136 -15.39 -37.51 20.86
CA GLU A 136 -15.49 -38.89 20.39
C GLU A 136 -14.69 -39.87 21.27
N ASP A 137 -13.49 -39.49 21.71
CA ASP A 137 -12.68 -40.29 22.64
C ASP A 137 -13.35 -40.42 24.02
N LYS A 138 -13.95 -39.34 24.54
CA LYS A 138 -14.71 -39.38 25.82
C LYS A 138 -15.95 -40.27 25.72
N ASP A 139 -16.66 -40.23 24.61
CA ASP A 139 -17.81 -41.10 24.36
C ASP A 139 -17.39 -42.58 24.26
N ILE A 140 -16.18 -42.88 23.77
CA ILE A 140 -15.61 -44.25 23.74
C ILE A 140 -15.13 -44.71 25.13
N GLU A 141 -14.55 -43.81 25.94
CA GLU A 141 -14.13 -44.10 27.32
C GLU A 141 -15.31 -44.58 28.19
N GLU A 142 -16.52 -44.05 27.99
CA GLU A 142 -17.73 -44.48 28.68
C GLU A 142 -18.06 -45.97 28.42
N PHE A 143 -17.73 -46.50 27.24
CA PHE A 143 -17.95 -47.91 26.88
C PHE A 143 -16.82 -48.85 27.32
N LEU A 144 -15.68 -48.34 27.76
CA LEU A 144 -14.52 -49.12 28.24
C LEU A 144 -14.58 -49.42 29.75
N ILE A 145 -15.49 -48.79 30.49
CA ILE A 145 -15.80 -49.16 31.89
C ILE A 145 -16.65 -50.44 31.88
N LYS A 146 -15.98 -51.57 31.67
CA LYS A 146 -16.54 -52.91 31.83
C LYS A 146 -16.32 -53.37 33.27
N THR A 147 -17.40 -53.75 33.94
CA THR A 147 -17.50 -54.52 35.21
C THR A 147 -16.24 -55.22 35.69
#